data_AF-A0A358U1Q4-F1
#
_entry.id   AF-A0A358U1Q4-F1
#
_cell.length_a   1.000
_cell.length_b   1.000
_cell.length_c   1.000
_cell.angle_alpha   90.00
_cell.angle_beta   90.00
_cell.angle_gamma   90.00
#
_symmetry.space_group_name_H-M   'P 1'
#
loop_
_entity.id
_entity.type
_entity.pdbx_description
1 polymer ?
#
loop_
_entity_poly.entity_id
_entity_poly.type
_entity_poly.pdbx_seq_one_letter_code
_entity_poly.pdbx_strand_id
1 'polypeptide(L)'
;MMKRKFVFPAIIERDKISGNYTVVFPDLPGCAFEGEDFIQAYYWAGPRLGFHLYMMDREHEHIPEASETSGWEIAADAVVVRIEAGLQEWCLVPEKPPKKYHLLEISLVIMRVWRHKN
;
A
#
# COMPACT_ATOMS: atom_id res chain seq x y z
N MET A 1 18.56 -10.51 15.44
CA MET A 1 17.73 -9.54 14.71
C MET A 1 16.27 -9.94 14.90
N MET A 2 15.42 -9.05 15.44
CA MET A 2 14.01 -9.37 15.69
C MET A 2 13.21 -9.30 14.40
N LYS A 3 12.49 -10.38 14.06
CA LYS A 3 11.54 -10.40 12.94
C LYS A 3 10.35 -9.52 13.29
N ARG A 4 10.27 -8.33 12.69
CA ARG A 4 9.10 -7.45 12.79
C ARG A 4 8.11 -7.80 11.69
N LYS A 5 6.94 -8.27 12.10
CA LYS A 5 5.79 -8.57 11.24
C LYS A 5 4.70 -7.54 11.52
N PHE A 6 4.07 -7.06 10.46
CA PHE A 6 2.99 -6.10 10.52
C PHE A 6 1.78 -6.63 9.78
N VAL A 7 0.60 -6.20 10.19
CA VAL A 7 -0.64 -6.42 9.46
C VAL A 7 -1.34 -5.07 9.37
N PHE A 8 -1.51 -4.55 8.15
CA PHE A 8 -2.23 -3.31 7.93
C PHE A 8 -3.50 -3.57 7.10
N PRO A 9 -4.60 -2.88 7.41
CA PRO A 9 -5.75 -2.84 6.52
C PRO A 9 -5.40 -2.06 5.25
N ALA A 10 -5.78 -2.62 4.10
CA ALA A 10 -5.80 -1.93 2.82
C ALA A 10 -7.23 -1.87 2.30
N ILE A 11 -7.52 -0.78 1.58
CA ILE A 11 -8.75 -0.63 0.80
C ILE A 11 -8.38 -0.96 -0.64
N ILE A 12 -9.13 -1.87 -1.25
CA ILE A 12 -9.06 -2.15 -2.68
C ILE A 12 -10.36 -1.65 -3.31
N GLU A 13 -10.25 -0.75 -4.27
CA GLU A 13 -11.37 -0.13 -4.97
C GLU A 13 -11.18 -0.20 -6.48
N ARG A 14 -12.25 -0.41 -7.23
CA ARG A 14 -12.21 -0.39 -8.70
C ARG A 14 -12.38 1.03 -9.23
N ASP A 15 -11.40 1.53 -9.98
CA ASP A 15 -11.54 2.78 -10.71
C ASP A 15 -12.61 2.62 -11.82
N LYS A 16 -13.58 3.56 -11.85
CA LYS A 16 -14.73 3.48 -12.78
C LYS A 16 -14.38 3.85 -14.21
N ILE A 17 -13.27 4.56 -14.42
CA ILE A 17 -12.84 5.09 -15.73
C ILE A 17 -11.83 4.15 -16.37
N SER A 18 -10.74 3.80 -15.68
CA SER A 18 -9.72 2.89 -16.19
C SER A 18 -10.12 1.43 -16.08
N GLY A 19 -10.94 1.09 -15.08
CA GLY A 19 -11.31 -0.29 -14.77
C GLY A 19 -10.28 -1.05 -13.95
N ASN A 20 -9.12 -0.44 -13.67
CA ASN A 20 -8.09 -0.95 -12.78
C ASN A 20 -8.56 -0.96 -11.33
N TYR A 21 -7.81 -1.64 -10.47
CA TYR A 21 -8.01 -1.68 -9.03
C TYR A 21 -6.92 -0.89 -8.34
N THR A 22 -7.31 0.09 -7.54
CA THR A 22 -6.41 0.86 -6.70
C THR A 22 -6.36 0.24 -5.32
N VAL A 23 -5.16 0.08 -4.79
CA VAL A 23 -4.91 -0.35 -3.42
C VAL A 23 -4.34 0.83 -2.65
N VAL A 24 -4.90 1.11 -1.48
CA VAL A 24 -4.44 2.17 -0.58
C VAL A 24 -4.33 1.61 0.84
N PHE A 25 -3.24 1.93 1.53
CA PHE A 25 -3.10 1.70 2.97
C PHE A 25 -3.37 3.02 3.71
N PRO A 26 -4.55 3.20 4.34
CA PRO A 26 -4.93 4.49 4.93
C PRO A 26 -3.98 4.97 6.04
N ASP A 27 -3.41 4.04 6.80
CA ASP A 27 -2.47 4.31 7.88
C ASP A 27 -1.06 4.66 7.39
N LEU A 28 -0.77 4.41 6.10
CA LEU A 28 0.55 4.60 5.50
C LEU A 28 0.44 5.54 4.30
N PRO A 29 0.34 6.87 4.53
CA PRO A 29 0.23 7.85 3.46
C PRO A 29 1.35 7.67 2.42
N GLY A 30 0.96 7.63 1.14
CA GLY A 30 1.88 7.38 0.03
C GLY A 30 2.12 5.89 -0.30
N CYS A 31 1.60 4.96 0.50
CA CYS A 31 1.53 3.55 0.16
C CYS A 31 0.24 3.27 -0.65
N ALA A 32 0.31 3.53 -1.96
CA ALA A 32 -0.77 3.24 -2.90
C ALA A 32 -0.22 2.77 -4.25
N PHE A 33 -0.99 1.94 -4.96
CA PHE A 33 -0.64 1.44 -6.29
C PHE A 33 -1.88 0.92 -7.03
N GLU A 34 -1.76 0.73 -8.35
CA GLU A 34 -2.81 0.12 -9.17
C GLU A 34 -2.44 -1.32 -9.56
N GLY A 35 -3.46 -2.16 -9.74
CA GLY A 35 -3.40 -3.44 -10.43
C GLY A 35 -4.45 -3.50 -11.53
N GLU A 36 -4.16 -4.21 -12.61
CA GLU A 36 -5.04 -4.36 -13.78
C GLU A 36 -6.34 -5.09 -13.43
N ASP A 37 -6.27 -5.99 -12.43
CA ASP A 37 -7.41 -6.70 -11.87
C ASP A 37 -7.27 -6.86 -10.35
N PHE A 38 -8.33 -7.38 -9.71
CA PHE A 38 -8.36 -7.59 -8.26
C PHE A 38 -7.28 -8.57 -7.78
N ILE A 39 -7.01 -9.63 -8.55
CA ILE A 39 -6.04 -10.67 -8.18
C ILE A 39 -4.64 -10.06 -8.14
N GLN A 40 -4.28 -9.31 -9.18
CA GLN A 40 -3.01 -8.63 -9.29
C GLN A 40 -2.87 -7.56 -8.20
N ALA A 41 -3.91 -6.76 -7.96
CA ALA A 41 -3.93 -5.76 -6.89
C ALA A 41 -3.68 -6.40 -5.51
N TYR A 42 -4.40 -7.48 -5.19
CA TYR A 42 -4.23 -8.21 -3.94
C TYR A 42 -2.85 -8.86 -3.82
N TYR A 43 -2.36 -9.51 -4.89
CA TYR A 43 -1.05 -10.16 -4.93
C TYR A 43 0.10 -9.20 -4.61
N TRP A 44 0.05 -7.97 -5.14
CA TRP A 44 1.11 -6.98 -4.93
C TRP A 44 1.01 -6.21 -3.60
N ALA A 45 -0.10 -6.34 -2.88
CA ALA A 45 -0.32 -5.58 -1.65
C ALA A 45 0.72 -5.89 -0.56
N GLY A 46 1.02 -7.17 -0.33
CA GLY A 46 2.04 -7.60 0.65
C GLY A 46 3.44 -7.07 0.31
N PRO A 47 3.96 -7.30 -0.91
CA PRO A 47 5.23 -6.75 -1.34
C PRO A 47 5.32 -5.22 -1.24
N ARG A 48 4.26 -4.49 -1.65
CA ARG A 48 4.24 -3.03 -1.57
C ARG A 48 4.21 -2.51 -0.14
N LEU A 49 3.43 -3.15 0.74
CA LEU A 49 3.44 -2.85 2.17
C LEU A 49 4.82 -3.05 2.78
N GLY A 50 5.43 -4.22 2.53
CA GLY A 50 6.75 -4.54 3.07
C GLY A 50 7.85 -3.58 2.60
N PHE A 51 7.84 -3.20 1.31
CA PHE A 51 8.78 -2.22 0.78
C PHE A 51 8.60 -0.84 1.42
N HIS A 52 7.36 -0.37 1.57
CA HIS A 52 7.08 0.93 2.18
C HIS A 52 7.55 0.97 3.65
N LEU A 53 7.21 -0.04 4.44
CA LEU A 53 7.64 -0.16 5.84
C LEU A 53 9.17 -0.25 5.96
N TYR A 54 9.84 -0.91 5.01
CA TYR A 54 11.30 -0.97 4.97
C TYR A 54 11.93 0.41 4.72
N MET A 55 11.36 1.21 3.83
CA MET A 55 11.83 2.57 3.59
C MET A 55 11.65 3.44 4.83
N MET A 56 10.48 3.40 5.48
CA MET A 56 10.23 4.10 6.74
C MET A 56 11.26 3.73 7.81
N ASP A 57 11.52 2.43 8.00
CA ASP A 57 12.50 1.95 8.97
C ASP A 57 13.93 2.45 8.69
N ARG A 58 14.32 2.45 7.40
CA ARG A 58 15.63 2.95 6.95
C ARG A 58 15.80 4.45 7.16
N GLU A 59 14.74 5.20 6.97
CA GLU A 59 14.72 6.65 7.13
C GLU A 59 14.45 7.05 8.59
N HIS A 60 14.38 6.05 9.50
CA HIS A 60 14.07 6.22 10.92
C HIS A 60 12.73 6.94 11.16
N GLU A 61 11.78 6.77 10.24
CA GLU A 61 10.42 7.23 10.37
C GLU A 61 9.61 6.32 11.31
N HIS A 62 8.62 6.91 11.97
CA HIS A 62 7.73 6.19 12.86
C HIS A 62 6.73 5.34 12.06
N ILE A 63 6.76 4.02 12.24
CA ILE A 63 5.73 3.11 11.72
C ILE A 63 4.53 3.12 12.70
N PRO A 64 3.33 3.53 12.25
CA PRO A 64 2.16 3.60 13.12
C PRO A 64 1.62 2.21 13.49
N GLU A 65 0.73 2.18 14.48
CA GLU A 65 -0.13 1.01 14.70
C GLU A 65 -1.22 0.96 13.62
N ALA A 66 -1.63 -0.26 13.25
CA ALA A 66 -2.70 -0.44 12.28
C ALA A 66 -4.06 -0.08 12.89
N SER A 67 -4.85 0.69 12.15
CA SER A 67 -6.16 1.15 12.61
C SER A 67 -7.19 0.01 12.68
N GLU A 68 -8.13 0.13 13.61
CA GLU A 68 -9.37 -0.63 13.56
C GLU A 68 -10.24 -0.14 12.40
N THR A 69 -10.83 -1.09 11.66
CA THR A 69 -11.56 -0.78 10.42
C THR A 69 -13.06 -0.60 10.66
N SER A 70 -13.53 -0.81 11.90
CA SER A 70 -14.94 -0.65 12.25
C SER A 70 -15.36 0.81 12.12
N GLY A 71 -16.40 1.06 11.33
CA GLY A 71 -16.93 2.40 11.11
C GLY A 71 -16.23 3.19 10.00
N TRP A 72 -15.32 2.57 9.24
CA TRP A 72 -14.81 3.19 8.02
C TRP A 72 -15.92 3.33 6.97
N GLU A 73 -16.05 4.54 6.43
CA GLU A 73 -16.88 4.81 5.27
C GLU A 73 -16.03 4.58 4.00
N ILE A 74 -16.42 3.58 3.21
CA ILE A 74 -15.75 3.23 1.95
C ILE A 74 -16.79 3.18 0.82
N ALA A 75 -16.32 3.26 -0.43
CA ALA A 75 -17.20 3.09 -1.59
C ALA A 75 -17.89 1.73 -1.57
N ALA A 76 -19.11 1.65 -2.12
CA ALA A 76 -19.94 0.45 -2.05
C ALA A 76 -19.32 -0.80 -2.71
N ASP A 77 -18.43 -0.60 -3.68
CA ASP A 77 -17.69 -1.68 -4.36
C ASP A 77 -16.23 -1.78 -3.94
N ALA A 78 -15.81 -1.03 -2.91
CA ALA A 78 -14.52 -1.20 -2.29
C ALA A 78 -14.58 -2.32 -1.25
N VAL A 79 -13.42 -2.94 -0.99
CA VAL A 79 -13.27 -3.96 0.05
C VAL A 79 -12.08 -3.64 0.94
N VAL A 80 -12.22 -3.97 2.22
CA VAL A 80 -11.11 -3.91 3.17
C VAL A 80 -10.48 -5.28 3.31
N VAL A 81 -9.17 -5.35 3.12
CA VAL A 81 -8.37 -6.57 3.25
C VAL A 81 -7.25 -6.36 4.28
N ARG A 82 -6.93 -7.39 5.05
CA ARG A 82 -5.78 -7.37 5.97
C ARG A 82 -4.57 -7.95 5.27
N ILE A 83 -3.50 -7.17 5.18
CA ILE A 83 -2.28 -7.55 4.46
C ILE A 83 -1.14 -7.70 5.46
N GLU A 84 -0.53 -8.88 5.51
CA GLU A 84 0.69 -9.13 6.29
C GLU A 84 1.94 -8.70 5.51
N ALA A 85 2.92 -8.13 6.21
CA ALA A 85 4.27 -7.95 5.68
C ALA A 85 5.34 -8.18 6.77
N GLY A 86 6.46 -8.78 6.38
CA GLY A 86 7.65 -8.93 7.24
C GLY A 86 8.81 -8.05 6.77
N LEU A 87 9.37 -7.22 7.67
CA LEU A 87 10.53 -6.37 7.33
C LEU A 87 11.78 -7.18 6.95
N GLN A 88 11.92 -8.38 7.52
CA GLN A 88 13.09 -9.24 7.32
C GLN A 88 13.29 -9.64 5.86
N GLU A 89 12.21 -9.77 5.08
CA GLU A 89 12.27 -10.15 3.67
C GLU A 89 12.98 -9.08 2.83
N TRP A 90 12.83 -7.80 3.19
CA TRP A 90 13.40 -6.66 2.48
C TRP A 90 14.82 -6.31 2.94
N CYS A 91 15.14 -6.53 4.22
CA CYS A 91 16.51 -6.33 4.74
C CYS A 91 17.54 -7.31 4.15
N LEU A 92 17.09 -8.45 3.63
CA LEU A 92 17.95 -9.49 3.05
C LEU A 92 18.11 -9.35 1.53
N VAL A 93 17.38 -8.44 0.88
CA VAL A 93 17.53 -8.21 -0.56
C VAL A 93 18.80 -7.37 -0.76
N PRO A 94 19.88 -7.92 -1.35
CA PRO A 94 21.04 -7.11 -1.71
C PRO A 94 20.59 -6.04 -2.70
N GLU A 95 21.05 -4.79 -2.51
CA GLU A 95 20.68 -3.63 -3.32
C GLU A 95 20.70 -3.95 -4.83
N LYS A 96 19.53 -4.26 -5.38
CA LYS A 96 19.28 -4.12 -6.80
C LYS A 96 18.11 -3.16 -6.88
N PRO A 97 18.33 -1.92 -7.37
CA PRO A 97 17.22 -1.01 -7.54
C PRO A 97 16.19 -1.72 -8.42
N PRO A 98 14.91 -1.75 -8.02
CA PRO A 98 13.89 -2.31 -8.87
C PRO A 98 13.96 -1.61 -10.22
N LYS A 99 13.97 -2.39 -11.31
CA LYS A 99 14.06 -1.85 -12.67
C LYS A 99 12.88 -0.89 -12.87
N LYS A 100 13.16 0.42 -12.78
CA LYS A 100 12.25 1.56 -13.03
C LYS A 100 10.77 1.26 -12.72
N TYR A 101 10.34 1.50 -11.48
CA TYR A 101 8.93 1.82 -11.26
C TYR A 101 8.66 3.23 -11.81
N HIS A 102 7.57 3.37 -12.55
CA HIS A 102 7.14 4.63 -13.16
C HIS A 102 6.65 5.57 -12.04
N LEU A 103 7.56 6.37 -11.47
CA LEU A 103 7.30 7.33 -10.38
C LEU A 103 6.25 8.41 -10.73
N LEU A 104 5.85 8.50 -12.00
CA LEU A 104 4.83 9.43 -12.48
C LEU A 104 3.40 8.95 -12.19
N GLU A 105 3.15 7.65 -12.09
CA GLU A 105 1.79 7.11 -11.86
C GLU A 105 1.38 7.16 -10.39
N ILE A 106 2.32 6.93 -9.46
CA ILE A 106 2.09 7.03 -8.01
C ILE A 106 1.72 8.47 -7.60
N SER A 107 2.32 9.47 -8.26
CA SER A 107 2.00 10.89 -8.04
C SER A 107 0.55 11.22 -8.37
N LEU A 108 0.01 10.67 -9.48
CA LEU A 108 -1.37 10.91 -9.90
C LEU A 108 -2.40 10.23 -8.99
N VAL A 109 -2.12 8.99 -8.54
CA VAL A 109 -2.98 8.27 -7.59
C VAL A 109 -3.06 9.01 -6.25
N ILE A 110 -1.90 9.44 -5.71
CA ILE A 110 -1.85 10.21 -4.46
C ILE A 110 -2.57 11.57 -4.62
N MET A 111 -2.39 12.28 -5.74
CA MET A 111 -3.09 13.53 -6.01
C MET A 111 -4.61 13.35 -6.15
N ARG A 112 -5.10 12.22 -6.67
CA ARG A 112 -6.54 11.91 -6.76
C ARG A 112 -7.16 11.70 -5.39
N VAL A 113 -6.50 10.92 -4.52
CA VAL A 113 -6.96 10.64 -3.15
C VAL A 113 -6.95 11.91 -2.30
N TRP A 114 -5.99 12.82 -2.51
CA TRP A 114 -5.91 14.08 -1.75
C TRP A 114 -6.95 15.13 -2.21
N ARG A 115 -7.38 15.10 -3.48
CA ARG A 115 -8.38 16.03 -4.04
C ARG A 115 -9.81 15.78 -3.55
N HIS A 116 -10.08 14.63 -2.95
CA HIS A 116 -11.38 14.33 -2.32
C HIS A 116 -11.47 14.76 -0.84
N LYS A 117 -10.39 15.33 -0.28
CA LYS A 117 -10.36 15.86 1.10
C LYS A 117 -10.44 17.39 1.21
N ASN A 118 -10.62 18.12 0.09
CA ASN A 118 -10.86 19.57 0.04
C ASN A 118 -12.04 19.92 -0.87
#